data_AF-A0A2V9Z2Z2-F1
#
_entry.id   AF-A0A2V9Z2Z2-F1
#
_cell.length_a   1.000
_cell.length_b   1.000
_cell.length_c   1.000
_cell.angle_alpha   90.00
_cell.angle_beta   90.00
_cell.angle_gamma   90.00
#
_symmetry.space_group_name_H-M   'P 1'
#
loop_
_entity.id
_entity.type
_entity.pdbx_description
1 polymer ?
#
loop_
_entity_poly.entity_id
_entity_poly.type
_entity_poly.pdbx_seq_one_letter_code
_entity_poly.pdbx_strand_id
1 'polypeptide(L)'
;MEGRDENEKPKTVAELVDWYDKNYARAAHRVRAMSPQQLATPISFFGVFNFPAAFYLGFLNNHCIHHRGQLATYLRPMGSKCPCIYGGSFDEPFQPQQTASAA
;
A
#
# COMPACT_ATOMS: atom_id res chain seq x y z
N MET A 1 -6.36 11.32 -19.53
CA MET A 1 -6.44 10.07 -18.75
C MET A 1 -7.81 9.51 -19.05
N GLU A 2 -7.93 8.48 -19.89
CA GLU A 2 -9.20 7.77 -20.00
C GLU A 2 -9.55 7.23 -18.61
N GLY A 3 -10.70 7.65 -18.09
CA GLY A 3 -11.25 7.08 -16.86
C GLY A 3 -11.48 5.60 -17.10
N ARG A 4 -11.06 4.75 -16.16
CA ARG A 4 -11.40 3.32 -16.20
C ARG A 4 -12.92 3.20 -16.26
N ASP A 5 -13.41 2.28 -17.08
CA ASP A 5 -14.85 2.00 -17.21
C ASP A 5 -15.42 1.75 -15.81
N GLU A 6 -16.51 2.45 -15.47
CA GLU A 6 -17.22 2.29 -14.20
C GLU A 6 -17.65 0.83 -13.96
N ASN A 7 -17.88 0.08 -15.04
CA ASN A 7 -18.22 -1.34 -14.98
C ASN A 7 -17.04 -2.23 -14.53
N GLU A 8 -15.80 -1.77 -14.60
CA GLU A 8 -14.60 -2.50 -14.16
C GLU A 8 -14.27 -2.32 -12.66
N LYS A 9 -15.01 -1.45 -11.95
CA LYS A 9 -14.77 -1.25 -10.51
C LYS A 9 -15.21 -2.49 -9.71
N PRO A 10 -14.38 -2.97 -8.77
CA PRO A 10 -14.79 -4.04 -7.86
C PRO A 10 -16.08 -3.69 -7.12
N LYS A 11 -17.05 -4.61 -7.13
CA LYS A 11 -18.37 -4.44 -6.50
C LYS A 11 -18.47 -5.14 -5.15
N THR A 12 -17.56 -6.09 -4.90
CA THR A 12 -17.46 -6.81 -3.63
C THR A 12 -16.08 -6.65 -3.01
N VAL A 13 -15.96 -6.92 -1.71
CA VAL A 13 -14.68 -6.91 -1.01
C VAL A 13 -13.72 -7.95 -1.61
N ALA A 14 -14.22 -9.13 -1.96
CA ALA A 14 -13.41 -10.19 -2.58
C ALA A 14 -12.83 -9.75 -3.93
N GLU A 15 -13.64 -9.12 -4.77
CA GLU A 15 -13.17 -8.55 -6.05
C GLU A 15 -12.15 -7.43 -5.82
N LEU A 16 -12.33 -6.62 -4.77
CA LEU A 16 -11.40 -5.52 -4.47
C LEU A 16 -10.05 -6.05 -4.02
N VAL A 17 -10.02 -7.09 -3.20
CA VAL A 17 -8.79 -7.76 -2.76
C VAL A 17 -8.08 -8.40 -3.95
N ASP A 18 -8.79 -9.17 -4.78
CA ASP A 18 -8.20 -9.78 -5.98
C ASP A 18 -7.67 -8.72 -6.96
N TRP A 19 -8.41 -7.63 -7.16
CA TRP A 19 -7.94 -6.51 -7.95
C TRP A 19 -6.67 -5.88 -7.36
N TYR A 20 -6.62 -5.66 -6.05
CA TYR A 20 -5.46 -5.08 -5.37
C TYR A 20 -4.23 -5.98 -5.54
N ASP A 21 -4.35 -7.28 -5.29
CA ASP A 21 -3.25 -8.23 -5.39
C ASP A 21 -2.65 -8.28 -6.79
N LYS A 22 -3.50 -8.37 -7.82
CA LYS A 22 -3.09 -8.36 -9.24
C LYS A 22 -2.39 -7.05 -9.61
N ASN A 23 -2.98 -5.92 -9.25
CA ASN A 23 -2.48 -4.61 -9.68
C ASN A 23 -1.22 -4.19 -8.92
N TYR A 24 -1.13 -4.51 -7.63
CA TYR A 24 0.06 -4.27 -6.82
C TYR A 24 1.24 -5.09 -7.36
N ALA A 25 1.07 -6.40 -7.58
CA ALA A 25 2.12 -7.26 -8.12
C ALA A 25 2.64 -6.75 -9.49
N ARG A 26 1.72 -6.41 -10.39
CA ARG A 26 2.05 -5.80 -11.69
C ARG A 26 2.85 -4.50 -11.54
N ALA A 27 2.40 -3.60 -10.68
CA ALA A 27 3.06 -2.32 -10.48
C ALA A 27 4.45 -2.47 -9.83
N ALA A 28 4.55 -3.32 -8.80
CA ALA A 28 5.81 -3.62 -8.12
C ALA A 28 6.84 -4.23 -9.07
N HIS A 29 6.42 -5.14 -9.95
CA HIS A 29 7.30 -5.70 -10.99
C HIS A 29 7.84 -4.61 -11.92
N ARG A 30 6.98 -3.71 -12.39
CA ARG A 30 7.39 -2.59 -13.27
C ARG A 30 8.40 -1.67 -12.59
N VAL A 31 8.19 -1.33 -11.32
CA VAL A 31 9.11 -0.48 -10.56
C VAL A 31 10.46 -1.17 -10.36
N ARG A 32 10.47 -2.47 -10.03
CA ARG A 32 11.71 -3.27 -9.87
C ARG A 32 12.50 -3.39 -11.17
N ALA A 33 11.83 -3.37 -12.32
CA ALA A 33 12.47 -3.42 -13.62
C ALA A 33 13.01 -2.06 -14.11
N MET A 34 12.79 -0.97 -13.38
CA MET A 34 13.30 0.35 -13.76
C MET A 34 14.81 0.45 -13.54
N SER A 35 15.50 1.06 -14.50
CA SER A 35 16.90 1.44 -14.36
C SER A 35 17.07 2.60 -13.36
N PRO A 36 18.28 2.79 -12.79
CA PRO A 36 18.58 3.95 -11.95
C PRO A 36 18.27 5.29 -12.63
N GLN A 37 18.54 5.40 -13.93
CA GLN A 37 18.28 6.62 -14.71
C GLN A 37 16.77 6.91 -14.80
N GLN A 38 15.95 5.88 -15.03
CA GLN A 38 14.49 6.04 -15.02
C GLN A 38 13.97 6.45 -13.64
N LEU A 39 14.53 5.89 -12.55
CA LEU A 39 14.16 6.26 -11.19
C LEU A 39 14.56 7.70 -10.82
N ALA A 40 15.65 8.20 -11.40
CA ALA A 40 16.13 9.57 -11.22
C ALA A 40 15.41 10.61 -12.10
N THR A 41 14.62 10.17 -13.09
CA THR A 41 13.96 11.07 -14.05
C THR A 41 12.84 11.87 -13.35
N PRO A 42 12.83 13.21 -13.46
CA PRO A 42 11.74 14.03 -12.92
C PRO A 42 10.40 13.77 -13.62
N ILE A 43 9.33 13.64 -12.83
CA ILE A 43 7.97 13.48 -13.32
C ILE A 43 7.15 14.68 -12.83
N SER A 44 6.55 15.42 -13.77
CA SER A 44 5.59 16.47 -13.41
C SER A 44 4.29 15.85 -12.92
N PHE A 45 3.97 16.06 -11.64
CA PHE A 45 2.73 15.64 -11.03
C PHE A 45 1.74 16.81 -11.05
N PHE A 46 0.93 16.85 -12.12
CA PHE A 46 -0.10 17.87 -12.35
C PHE A 46 0.41 19.33 -12.27
N GLY A 47 1.70 19.57 -12.53
CA GLY A 47 2.32 20.88 -12.40
C GLY A 47 2.53 21.38 -10.95
N VAL A 48 2.17 20.57 -9.95
CA VAL A 48 2.34 20.92 -8.53
C VAL A 48 3.73 20.51 -8.03
N PHE A 49 4.16 19.31 -8.41
CA PHE A 49 5.48 18.79 -8.08
C PHE A 49 6.20 18.34 -9.33
N ASN A 50 7.53 18.38 -9.28
CA ASN A 50 8.39 17.85 -10.34
C ASN A 50 9.59 17.14 -9.72
N PHE A 51 9.35 15.98 -9.10
CA PHE A 51 10.37 15.21 -8.40
C PHE A 51 10.84 13.99 -9.20
N PRO A 52 12.04 13.45 -8.91
CA PRO A 52 12.45 12.15 -9.44
C PRO A 52 11.42 11.06 -9.16
N ALA A 53 11.24 10.10 -10.07
CA ALA A 53 10.27 9.02 -9.92
C ALA A 53 10.38 8.27 -8.57
N ALA A 54 11.60 8.08 -8.06
CA ALA A 54 11.85 7.46 -6.77
C ALA A 54 11.20 8.19 -5.58
N PHE A 55 11.10 9.53 -5.62
CA PHE A 55 10.45 10.31 -4.56
C PHE A 55 8.96 9.97 -4.43
N TYR A 56 8.29 9.75 -5.57
CA TYR A 56 6.88 9.39 -5.58
C TYR A 56 6.62 7.99 -4.99
N LEU A 57 7.60 7.09 -4.96
CA LEU A 57 7.47 5.81 -4.26
C LEU A 57 7.38 6.02 -2.74
N GLY A 58 8.17 6.93 -2.19
CA GLY A 58 8.07 7.35 -0.80
C GLY A 58 6.74 8.04 -0.49
N PHE A 59 6.28 8.93 -1.38
CA PHE A 59 4.97 9.56 -1.26
C PHE A 59 3.83 8.53 -1.25
N LEU A 60 3.84 7.58 -2.21
CA LEU A 60 2.85 6.51 -2.31
C LEU A 60 2.84 5.64 -1.04
N ASN A 61 4.01 5.24 -0.55
CA ASN A 61 4.12 4.45 0.67
C ASN A 61 3.47 5.15 1.87
N ASN A 62 3.81 6.43 2.09
CA ASN A 62 3.22 7.20 3.19
C ASN A 62 1.71 7.41 3.02
N HIS A 63 1.23 7.61 1.79
CA HIS A 63 -0.18 7.72 1.50
C HIS A 63 -0.94 6.41 1.80
N CYS A 64 -0.38 5.26 1.43
CA CYS A 64 -0.95 3.95 1.79
C CYS A 64 -0.97 3.73 3.31
N ILE A 65 0.09 4.11 4.01
CA ILE A 65 0.17 4.04 5.48
C ILE A 65 -0.95 4.88 6.13
N HIS A 66 -1.13 6.12 5.65
CA HIS A 66 -2.15 7.03 6.14
C HIS A 66 -3.57 6.45 5.98
N HIS A 67 -3.92 6.00 4.77
CA HIS A 67 -5.25 5.46 4.51
C HIS A 67 -5.48 4.08 5.13
N ARG A 68 -4.43 3.27 5.33
CA ARG A 68 -4.52 2.02 6.11
C ARG A 68 -4.92 2.31 7.56
N GLY A 69 -4.37 3.38 8.16
CA GLY A 69 -4.78 3.84 9.49
C GLY A 69 -6.26 4.25 9.52
N GLN A 70 -6.71 5.04 8.54
CA GLN A 70 -8.12 5.44 8.43
C GLN A 70 -9.06 4.22 8.28
N LEU A 71 -8.69 3.26 7.42
CA LEU A 71 -9.46 2.04 7.22
C LEU A 71 -9.58 1.25 8.52
N ALA A 72 -8.49 1.06 9.26
CA ALA A 72 -8.52 0.39 10.57
C ALA A 72 -9.44 1.11 11.57
N THR A 73 -9.42 2.44 11.58
CA THR A 73 -10.32 3.26 12.41
C THR A 73 -11.79 3.06 12.06
N TYR A 74 -12.14 2.83 10.79
CA TYR A 74 -13.52 2.52 10.40
C TYR A 74 -13.90 1.06 10.69
N LEU A 75 -13.00 0.12 10.47
CA LEU A 75 -13.25 -1.30 10.66
C LEU A 75 -13.56 -1.65 12.12
N ARG A 76 -12.86 -1.03 13.08
CA ARG A 76 -13.03 -1.32 14.51
C ARG A 76 -14.44 -1.04 15.06
N PRO A 77 -15.06 0.14 14.88
CA PRO A 77 -16.44 0.36 15.33
C PRO A 77 -17.48 -0.46 14.56
N MET A 78 -17.15 -0.97 13.37
CA MET A 78 -17.99 -1.92 12.64
C MET A 78 -17.86 -3.37 13.14
N GLY A 79 -17.15 -3.60 14.24
CA GLY A 79 -16.98 -4.91 14.87
C GLY A 79 -15.92 -5.80 14.20
N SER A 80 -15.16 -5.28 13.24
CA SER A 80 -14.09 -6.03 12.58
C SER A 80 -12.83 -6.09 13.44
N LYS A 81 -12.03 -7.14 13.22
CA LYS A 81 -10.73 -7.36 13.85
C LYS A 81 -9.64 -6.65 13.05
N CYS A 82 -8.77 -5.92 13.74
CA CYS A 82 -7.65 -5.21 13.08
C CYS A 82 -6.32 -5.93 13.34
N PRO A 83 -5.51 -6.21 12.31
CA PRO A 83 -4.25 -6.91 12.50
C PRO A 83 -3.18 -6.05 13.17
N CYS A 84 -2.06 -6.67 13.52
CA CYS A 84 -0.80 -6.01 13.88
C CYS A 84 -0.21 -5.28 12.66
N ILE A 85 -0.02 -3.95 12.73
CA ILE A 85 0.45 -3.14 11.57
C ILE A 85 1.88 -2.60 11.76
N TYR A 86 2.24 -2.18 12.99
CA TYR A 86 3.60 -1.74 13.36
C TYR A 86 4.02 -2.22 14.76
N GLY A 87 3.18 -3.05 15.36
CA GLY A 87 3.11 -3.33 16.79
C GLY A 87 1.72 -3.89 17.09
N GLY A 88 1.54 -4.41 18.29
CA GLY A 88 0.31 -5.09 18.67
C GLY A 88 -0.93 -4.22 18.48
N SER A 89 -2.03 -4.83 18.07
CA SER A 89 -3.36 -4.25 18.13
C SER A 89 -4.12 -4.85 19.33
N PHE A 90 -5.33 -4.35 19.62
CA PHE A 90 -6.22 -5.00 20.59
C PHE A 90 -6.58 -6.44 20.20
N ASP A 91 -6.68 -6.73 18.91
CA ASP A 91 -7.09 -8.04 18.38
C ASP A 91 -5.90 -8.97 18.12
N GLU A 92 -4.72 -8.41 17.86
CA GLU A 92 -3.47 -9.13 17.64
C GLU A 92 -2.35 -8.51 18.49
N PRO A 93 -2.20 -8.94 19.76
CA PRO A 93 -1.18 -8.40 20.65
C PRO A 93 0.24 -8.59 20.11
N PHE A 94 1.14 -7.66 20.45
CA PHE A 94 2.54 -7.76 20.05
C PHE A 94 3.18 -8.98 20.70
N GLN A 95 3.76 -9.85 19.88
CA GLN A 95 4.60 -10.95 20.33
C GLN A 95 6.06 -10.61 19.99
N PRO A 96 6.91 -10.24 20.96
CA PRO A 96 8.33 -10.10 20.68
C PRO A 96 8.87 -11.44 20.20
N GLN A 97 9.70 -11.45 19.15
CA GLN A 97 10.41 -12.66 18.75
C GLN A 97 11.19 -13.20 19.95
N GLN A 98 10.83 -14.39 20.41
CA GLN A 98 11.67 -15.11 21.38
C GLN A 98 12.96 -15.44 20.65
N THR A 99 14.07 -14.87 21.11
CA THR A 99 15.39 -15.30 20.67
C THR A 99 15.49 -16.79 20.98
N ALA A 100 15.65 -17.63 19.96
CA ALA A 100 15.99 -19.02 20.17
C ALA A 100 17.30 -19.03 20.97
N SER A 101 17.23 -19.50 22.22
CA SER A 101 18.41 -19.78 23.02
C SER A 101 19.27 -20.76 22.22
N ALA A 102 20.43 -20.33 21.76
CA ALA A 102 21.43 -21.23 21.23
C ALA A 102 21.79 -22.23 22.34
N ALA A 103 21.57 -23.51 22.08
CA ALA A 103 22.07 -24.62 22.87
C ALA A 103 23.42 -25.08 22.31
#